data_AF-A0A328SK90-F1
#
_entry.id   AF-A0A328SK90-F1
#
_cell.length_a   1.000
_cell.length_b   1.000
_cell.length_c   1.000
_cell.angle_alpha   90.00
_cell.angle_beta   90.00
_cell.angle_gamma   90.00
#
_symmetry.space_group_name_H-M   'P 1'
#
loop_
_entity.id
_entity.type
_entity.pdbx_description
1 polymer ?
#
loop_
_entity_poly.entity_id
_entity_poly.type
_entity_poly.pdbx_seq_one_letter_code
_entity_poly.pdbx_strand_id
1 'polypeptide(L)'
;NLDFLAKETFLNNGKERCYECRKLMYSNIQNLPDFNDYDYFLEGTNITDLLENRPGVLVLDDFNMISPLVECNITKKDVFEMIEYLNLEYSADTTCLATRVKTNQNVNLKKLNMIYKAEKFVRSKVEQENIRVRLDDNKATISVDEPLEILDKNLIIELRDNLQGLGFSKVFLDITGYEKTELAYSVDANGNYYYQLPYTIDLKKTEQNLIKKDNLKGIIKKDENLYYDDIIIREDGKISMNPTEDFDEKFYKILCCIKRKNI
;
A
#
# COMPACT_ATOMS: atom_id res chain seq x y z
N ASN A 1 21.15 14.79 4.04
CA ASN A 1 19.92 14.54 4.83
C ASN A 1 18.69 14.91 4.01
N LEU A 2 17.78 13.94 3.86
CA LEU A 2 16.47 14.12 3.24
C LEU A 2 15.55 14.91 4.17
N ASP A 3 15.02 16.05 3.71
CA ASP A 3 14.00 16.81 4.41
C ASP A 3 12.71 16.87 3.58
N PHE A 4 11.73 16.06 3.99
CA PHE A 4 10.41 16.04 3.35
C PHE A 4 9.56 17.25 3.74
N LEU A 5 9.76 17.87 4.90
CA LEU A 5 8.99 19.03 5.34
C LEU A 5 9.33 20.28 4.52
N ALA A 6 10.48 20.30 3.85
CA ALA A 6 10.87 21.33 2.90
C ALA A 6 10.21 21.16 1.51
N LYS A 7 9.44 20.09 1.26
CA LYS A 7 8.81 19.81 -0.04
C LYS A 7 7.33 20.15 -0.03
N GLU A 8 6.93 21.07 -0.91
CA GLU A 8 5.52 21.47 -1.05
C GLU A 8 4.61 20.27 -1.40
N THR A 9 5.07 19.34 -2.24
CA THR A 9 4.33 18.11 -2.56
C THR A 9 4.07 17.22 -1.34
N PHE A 10 4.99 17.21 -0.37
CA PHE A 10 4.78 16.53 0.91
C PHE A 10 3.76 17.27 1.79
N LEU A 11 3.91 18.60 1.88
CA LEU A 11 3.06 19.45 2.70
C LEU A 11 1.61 19.50 2.19
N ASN A 12 1.38 19.54 0.88
CA ASN A 12 0.04 19.60 0.29
C ASN A 12 -0.74 18.28 0.43
N ASN A 13 -0.03 17.17 0.66
CA ASN A 13 -0.62 15.86 0.88
C ASN A 13 -1.56 15.39 -0.24
N GLY A 14 -1.21 15.70 -1.49
CA GLY A 14 -1.95 15.27 -2.68
C GLY A 14 -1.87 13.75 -2.88
N LYS A 15 -2.60 13.24 -3.88
CA LYS A 15 -2.61 11.81 -4.23
C LYS A 15 -1.21 11.33 -4.67
N GLU A 16 -0.43 12.23 -5.26
CA GLU A 16 0.93 12.04 -5.76
C GLU A 16 2.01 12.10 -4.67
N ARG A 17 1.67 12.48 -3.43
CA ARG A 17 2.64 12.65 -2.33
C ARG A 17 3.60 11.47 -2.19
N CYS A 18 3.08 10.25 -2.18
CA CYS A 18 3.89 9.04 -2.02
C CYS A 18 4.83 8.79 -3.20
N TYR A 19 4.40 9.13 -4.43
CA TYR A 19 5.24 9.07 -5.64
C TYR A 19 6.41 10.06 -5.51
N GLU A 20 6.12 11.32 -5.22
CA GLU A 20 7.14 12.37 -5.08
C GLU A 20 8.12 12.11 -3.92
N CYS A 21 7.62 11.57 -2.80
CA CYS A 21 8.48 11.18 -1.68
C CYS A 21 9.44 10.06 -2.07
N ARG A 22 8.95 9.02 -2.75
CA ARG A 22 9.78 7.88 -3.18
C ARG A 22 10.79 8.32 -4.24
N LYS A 23 10.38 9.18 -5.18
CA LYS A 23 11.27 9.82 -6.15
C LYS A 23 12.40 10.58 -5.48
N LEU A 24 12.10 11.37 -4.44
CA LEU A 24 13.12 12.08 -3.68
C LEU A 24 14.07 11.11 -2.96
N MET A 25 13.56 10.03 -2.34
CA MET A 25 14.39 9.00 -1.70
C MET A 25 15.37 8.37 -2.70
N TYR A 26 14.87 7.88 -3.83
CA TYR A 26 15.71 7.23 -4.84
C TYR A 26 16.69 8.21 -5.49
N SER A 27 16.29 9.46 -5.72
CA SER A 27 17.22 10.50 -6.19
C SER A 27 18.37 10.72 -5.20
N ASN A 28 18.11 10.64 -3.90
CA ASN A 28 19.18 10.76 -2.90
C ASN A 28 20.09 9.53 -2.88
N ILE A 29 19.54 8.32 -3.08
CA ILE A 29 20.34 7.10 -3.22
C ILE A 29 21.24 7.18 -4.46
N GLN A 30 20.70 7.63 -5.60
CA GLN A 30 21.46 7.82 -6.85
C GLN A 30 22.59 8.85 -6.75
N ASN A 31 22.52 9.76 -5.79
CA ASN A 31 23.56 10.77 -5.55
C ASN A 31 24.62 10.32 -4.52
N LEU A 32 24.55 9.09 -4.02
CA LEU A 32 25.62 8.55 -3.17
C LEU A 32 26.91 8.41 -3.99
N PRO A 33 28.10 8.73 -3.43
CA PRO A 33 29.37 8.67 -4.15
C PRO A 33 29.64 7.31 -4.79
N ASP A 34 29.28 6.24 -4.07
CA ASP A 34 29.56 4.86 -4.45
C ASP A 34 28.38 4.23 -5.23
N PHE A 35 27.38 5.03 -5.65
CA PHE A 35 26.20 4.49 -6.35
C PHE A 35 26.59 3.73 -7.62
N ASN A 36 27.58 4.23 -8.37
CA ASN A 36 28.00 3.56 -9.60
C ASN A 36 28.85 2.29 -9.37
N ASP A 37 29.16 1.94 -8.12
CA ASP A 37 29.91 0.73 -7.78
C ASP A 37 29.00 -0.51 -7.62
N TYR A 38 27.68 -0.34 -7.72
CA TYR A 38 26.70 -1.41 -7.60
C TYR A 38 25.92 -1.61 -8.91
N ASP A 39 25.81 -2.87 -9.34
CA ASP A 39 25.06 -3.23 -10.56
C ASP A 39 23.53 -3.20 -10.36
N TYR A 40 23.07 -3.44 -9.12
CA TYR A 40 21.66 -3.65 -8.81
C TYR A 40 21.23 -2.93 -7.54
N PHE A 41 20.04 -2.33 -7.59
CA PHE A 41 19.39 -1.69 -6.46
C PHE A 41 18.07 -2.39 -6.18
N LEU A 42 17.98 -3.05 -5.03
CA LEU A 42 16.84 -3.87 -4.65
C LEU A 42 16.00 -3.14 -3.62
N GLU A 43 14.68 -3.28 -3.73
CA GLU A 43 13.74 -2.75 -2.76
C GLU A 43 12.63 -3.76 -2.43
N GLY A 44 11.96 -3.56 -1.30
CA GLY A 44 11.13 -4.58 -0.65
C GLY A 44 9.66 -4.61 -1.04
N THR A 45 9.23 -4.06 -2.18
CA THR A 45 7.84 -4.18 -2.62
C THR A 45 7.52 -5.65 -2.88
N ASN A 46 6.45 -6.16 -2.26
CA ASN A 46 5.94 -7.52 -2.48
C ASN A 46 4.76 -7.53 -3.47
N ILE A 47 4.34 -8.70 -3.95
CA ILE A 47 3.31 -8.77 -4.99
C ILE A 47 1.95 -8.24 -4.52
N THR A 48 1.63 -8.39 -3.23
CA THR A 48 0.37 -7.89 -2.66
C THR A 48 0.33 -6.36 -2.53
N ASP A 49 1.47 -5.67 -2.44
CA ASP A 49 1.51 -4.20 -2.48
C ASP A 49 0.99 -3.65 -3.82
N LEU A 50 1.06 -4.44 -4.90
CA LEU A 50 0.52 -4.06 -6.20
C LEU A 50 -1.01 -3.96 -6.19
N LEU A 51 -1.69 -4.55 -5.21
CA LEU A 51 -3.15 -4.54 -5.09
C LEU A 51 -3.67 -3.24 -4.48
N GLU A 52 -2.79 -2.47 -3.86
CA GLU A 52 -3.14 -1.23 -3.20
C GLU A 52 -2.92 -0.02 -4.11
N ASN A 53 -3.69 1.05 -3.87
CA ASN A 53 -3.44 2.35 -4.50
C ASN A 53 -2.23 3.03 -3.84
N ARG A 54 -1.03 2.52 -4.17
CA ARG A 54 0.27 3.03 -3.72
C ARG A 54 1.07 3.60 -4.89
N PRO A 55 0.93 4.90 -5.19
CA PRO A 55 1.67 5.60 -6.24
C PRO A 55 3.19 5.43 -6.19
N GLY A 56 3.76 5.26 -5.00
CA GLY A 56 5.22 5.13 -4.81
C GLY A 56 5.86 3.98 -5.60
N VAL A 57 5.10 2.90 -5.86
CA VAL A 57 5.58 1.75 -6.64
C VAL A 57 5.83 2.10 -8.12
N LEU A 58 5.19 3.16 -8.64
CA LEU A 58 5.37 3.57 -10.03
C LEU A 58 6.76 4.16 -10.31
N VAL A 59 7.48 4.58 -9.26
CA VAL A 59 8.79 5.23 -9.39
C VAL A 59 9.90 4.23 -9.73
N LEU A 60 9.67 2.91 -9.57
CA LEU A 60 10.70 1.88 -9.73
C LEU A 60 11.36 1.92 -11.11
N ASP A 61 10.54 1.96 -12.16
CA ASP A 61 10.99 1.96 -13.56
C ASP A 61 11.83 3.22 -13.87
N ASP A 62 11.52 4.36 -13.23
CA ASP A 62 12.21 5.64 -13.46
C ASP A 62 13.63 5.67 -12.84
N PHE A 63 13.93 4.78 -11.89
CA PHE A 63 15.16 4.80 -11.08
C PHE A 63 16.01 3.53 -11.18
N ASN A 64 15.66 2.59 -12.08
CA ASN A 64 16.30 1.27 -12.21
C ASN A 64 16.32 0.49 -10.88
N MET A 65 15.24 0.59 -10.11
CA MET A 65 15.07 -0.16 -8.86
C MET A 65 14.34 -1.49 -9.16
N ILE A 66 14.79 -2.58 -8.55
CA ILE A 66 14.27 -3.92 -8.76
C ILE A 66 13.50 -4.36 -7.51
N SER A 67 12.38 -5.06 -7.72
CA SER A 67 11.54 -5.63 -6.67
C SER A 67 11.59 -7.16 -6.74
N PRO A 68 12.61 -7.84 -6.17
CA PRO A 68 12.74 -9.29 -6.27
C PRO A 68 11.51 -10.05 -5.75
N LEU A 69 10.86 -9.52 -4.71
CA LEU A 69 9.67 -10.15 -4.14
C LEU A 69 8.48 -10.12 -5.11
N VAL A 70 8.34 -9.07 -5.93
CA VAL A 70 7.34 -9.02 -7.01
C VAL A 70 7.67 -10.02 -8.12
N GLU A 71 8.95 -10.12 -8.52
CA GLU A 71 9.37 -11.04 -9.59
C GLU A 71 9.12 -12.51 -9.23
N CYS A 72 9.30 -12.85 -7.95
CA CYS A 72 9.07 -14.18 -7.40
C CYS A 72 7.62 -14.44 -6.94
N ASN A 73 6.69 -13.51 -7.19
CA ASN A 73 5.29 -13.57 -6.71
C ASN A 73 5.16 -13.76 -5.18
N ILE A 74 6.12 -13.27 -4.39
CA ILE A 74 6.12 -13.37 -2.93
C ILE A 74 5.06 -12.40 -2.38
N THR A 75 4.09 -12.94 -1.66
CA THR A 75 3.02 -12.20 -0.98
C THR A 75 3.49 -11.67 0.38
N LYS A 76 2.72 -10.75 0.97
CA LYS A 76 2.96 -10.29 2.34
C LYS A 76 2.92 -11.44 3.36
N LYS A 77 2.06 -12.45 3.13
CA LYS A 77 1.99 -13.65 3.98
C LYS A 77 3.31 -14.41 3.93
N ASP A 78 3.83 -14.65 2.73
CA ASP A 78 5.12 -15.33 2.53
C ASP A 78 6.27 -14.55 3.17
N VAL A 79 6.26 -13.21 3.12
CA VAL A 79 7.26 -12.39 3.82
C VAL A 79 7.24 -12.64 5.33
N PHE A 80 6.06 -12.72 5.95
CA PHE A 80 5.96 -13.03 7.38
C PHE A 80 6.41 -14.45 7.71
N GLU A 81 6.07 -15.43 6.88
CA GLU A 81 6.56 -16.80 7.02
C GLU A 81 8.10 -16.87 6.91
N MET A 82 8.70 -16.08 6.01
CA MET A 82 10.17 -15.97 5.90
C MET A 82 10.79 -15.28 7.12
N ILE A 83 10.18 -14.22 7.65
CA ILE A 83 10.65 -13.54 8.87
C ILE A 83 10.67 -14.51 10.06
N GLU A 84 9.59 -15.29 10.23
CA GLU A 84 9.49 -16.31 11.28
C GLU A 84 10.51 -17.42 11.08
N TYR A 85 10.60 -17.98 9.86
CA TYR A 85 11.55 -19.03 9.53
C TYR A 85 13.01 -18.63 9.76
N LEU A 86 13.37 -17.38 9.44
CA LEU A 86 14.71 -16.82 9.61
C LEU A 86 14.94 -16.25 11.02
N ASN A 87 13.92 -16.23 11.89
CA ASN A 87 13.95 -15.63 13.22
C ASN A 87 14.43 -14.16 13.19
N LEU A 88 13.85 -13.36 12.30
CA LEU A 88 14.17 -11.93 12.14
C LEU A 88 13.27 -11.06 13.02
N GLU A 89 13.85 -10.02 13.62
CA GLU A 89 13.07 -8.99 14.30
C GLU A 89 12.27 -8.15 13.30
N TYR A 90 10.99 -7.89 13.60
CA TYR A 90 10.09 -7.11 12.77
C TYR A 90 9.30 -6.08 13.59
N SER A 91 8.97 -4.94 12.97
CA SER A 91 8.09 -3.93 13.55
C SER A 91 6.97 -3.59 12.56
N ALA A 92 5.71 -3.57 13.04
CA ALA A 92 4.55 -3.19 12.23
C ALA A 92 4.46 -1.66 11.93
N ASP A 93 5.34 -0.86 12.52
CA ASP A 93 5.32 0.61 12.42
C ASP A 93 6.24 1.17 11.32
N THR A 94 6.08 0.64 10.11
CA THR A 94 6.93 1.00 8.96
C THR A 94 6.36 2.09 8.06
N THR A 95 5.10 2.48 8.25
CA THR A 95 4.41 3.43 7.35
C THR A 95 4.63 4.89 7.78
N CYS A 96 4.82 5.77 6.80
CA CYS A 96 4.99 7.21 7.02
C CYS A 96 3.83 7.81 7.84
N LEU A 97 4.14 8.62 8.85
CA LEU A 97 3.13 9.25 9.70
C LEU A 97 2.18 10.19 8.93
N ALA A 98 2.62 10.74 7.80
CA ALA A 98 1.77 11.56 6.95
C ALA A 98 0.57 10.78 6.38
N THR A 99 0.62 9.44 6.31
CA THR A 99 -0.54 8.63 5.88
C THR A 99 -1.70 8.70 6.87
N ARG A 100 -1.49 9.20 8.09
CA ARG A 100 -2.57 9.42 9.07
C ARG A 100 -3.33 10.71 8.77
N VAL A 101 -2.76 11.63 8.01
CA VAL A 101 -3.46 12.86 7.60
C VAL A 101 -4.26 12.55 6.34
N LYS A 102 -5.57 12.80 6.38
CA LYS A 102 -6.46 12.62 5.23
C LYS A 102 -5.92 13.31 3.98
N THR A 103 -5.93 12.60 2.85
CA THR A 103 -5.47 13.12 1.55
C THR A 103 -6.09 14.47 1.23
N ASN A 104 -5.30 15.36 0.60
CA ASN A 104 -5.61 16.76 0.30
C ASN A 104 -5.74 17.68 1.52
N GLN A 105 -5.45 17.22 2.74
CA GLN A 105 -5.25 18.10 3.88
C GLN A 105 -3.77 18.32 4.15
N ASN A 106 -3.39 19.59 4.32
CA ASN A 106 -2.00 19.95 4.53
C ASN A 106 -1.37 19.22 5.72
N VAL A 107 -0.19 18.66 5.49
CA VAL A 107 0.72 18.09 6.49
C VAL A 107 1.63 19.19 7.02
N ASN A 108 1.89 19.18 8.32
CA ASN A 108 2.92 20.02 8.93
C ASN A 108 3.43 19.36 10.21
N LEU A 109 4.56 19.87 10.73
CA LEU A 109 5.22 19.31 11.92
C LEU A 109 4.30 19.28 13.16
N LYS A 110 3.42 20.29 13.33
CA LYS A 110 2.47 20.32 14.46
C LYS A 110 1.49 19.15 14.39
N LYS A 111 0.89 18.91 13.22
CA LYS A 111 -0.05 17.78 13.00
C LYS A 111 0.66 16.44 13.18
N LEU A 112 1.86 16.28 12.62
CA LEU A 112 2.66 15.06 12.77
C LEU A 112 2.98 14.79 14.25
N ASN A 113 3.42 15.80 14.99
CA ASN A 113 3.68 15.66 16.43
C ASN A 113 2.43 15.33 17.23
N MET A 114 1.28 15.91 16.87
CA MET A 114 0.00 15.60 17.50
C MET A 114 -0.40 14.13 17.30
N ILE A 115 -0.28 13.62 16.07
CA ILE A 115 -0.55 12.23 15.72
C ILE A 115 0.44 11.28 16.43
N TYR A 116 1.74 11.59 16.38
CA TYR A 116 2.77 10.78 17.04
C TYR A 116 2.51 10.61 18.53
N LYS A 117 2.18 11.71 19.23
CA LYS A 117 1.83 11.67 20.65
C LYS A 117 0.57 10.86 20.92
N ALA A 118 -0.44 10.98 20.05
CA ALA A 118 -1.67 10.22 20.18
C ALA A 118 -1.44 8.71 19.97
N GLU A 119 -0.75 8.30 18.89
CA GLU A 119 -0.42 6.88 18.67
C GLU A 119 0.42 6.31 19.82
N LYS A 120 1.41 7.06 20.31
CA LYS A 120 2.22 6.68 21.47
C LYS A 120 1.37 6.49 22.73
N PHE A 121 0.39 7.37 22.96
CA PHE A 121 -0.51 7.24 24.12
C PHE A 121 -1.41 6.02 23.99
N VAL A 122 -2.07 5.83 22.84
CA VAL A 122 -2.94 4.66 22.61
C VAL A 122 -2.15 3.35 22.79
N ARG A 123 -0.93 3.27 22.24
CA ARG A 123 -0.03 2.11 22.43
C ARG A 123 0.33 1.82 23.87
N SER A 124 0.37 2.83 24.73
CA SER A 124 0.62 2.63 26.17
C SER A 124 -0.57 2.07 26.94
N LYS A 125 -1.74 1.98 26.28
CA LYS A 125 -3.02 1.59 26.88
C LYS A 125 -3.66 0.36 26.25
N VAL A 126 -3.22 -0.02 25.05
CA VAL A 126 -3.80 -1.10 24.25
C VAL A 126 -2.69 -2.05 23.84
N GLU A 127 -2.84 -3.32 24.18
CA GLU A 127 -1.91 -4.41 23.86
C GLU A 127 -2.23 -5.01 22.48
N GLN A 128 -2.11 -4.20 21.44
CA GLN A 128 -2.32 -4.63 20.05
C GLN A 128 -1.20 -4.08 19.16
N GLU A 129 -0.90 -4.78 18.06
CA GLU A 129 0.24 -4.46 17.21
C GLU A 129 -0.05 -3.26 16.31
N ASN A 130 -1.18 -3.31 15.58
CA ASN A 130 -1.53 -2.30 14.60
C ASN A 130 -2.37 -1.21 15.22
N ILE A 131 -1.72 -0.13 15.66
CA ILE A 131 -2.39 1.05 16.20
C ILE A 131 -2.16 2.25 15.29
N ARG A 132 -3.26 2.89 14.88
CA ARG A 132 -3.26 4.10 14.06
C ARG A 132 -4.18 5.15 14.66
N VAL A 133 -3.73 6.41 14.66
CA VAL A 133 -4.59 7.56 14.97
C VAL A 133 -4.63 8.46 13.75
N ARG A 134 -5.71 8.39 12.99
CA ARG A 134 -5.91 9.18 11.77
C ARG A 134 -6.49 10.54 12.10
N LEU A 135 -6.01 11.57 11.40
CA LEU A 135 -6.45 12.95 11.50
C LEU A 135 -7.30 13.31 10.28
N ASP A 136 -8.53 13.75 10.54
CA ASP A 136 -9.39 14.43 9.58
C ASP A 136 -9.79 15.80 10.15
N ASP A 137 -9.22 16.87 9.59
CA ASP A 137 -9.26 18.22 10.14
C ASP A 137 -8.68 18.29 11.56
N ASN A 138 -9.56 18.30 12.57
CA ASN A 138 -9.22 18.25 14.00
C ASN A 138 -9.92 17.07 14.69
N LYS A 139 -10.25 16.00 13.96
CA LYS A 139 -10.89 14.80 14.50
C LYS A 139 -9.90 13.65 14.47
N ALA A 140 -9.83 12.90 15.58
CA ALA A 140 -9.06 11.66 15.66
C ALA A 140 -9.96 10.47 15.35
N THR A 141 -9.49 9.54 14.53
CA THR A 141 -10.05 8.20 14.44
C THR A 141 -8.97 7.21 14.87
N ILE A 142 -9.23 6.50 15.96
CA ILE A 142 -8.40 5.40 16.45
C ILE A 142 -8.80 4.13 15.67
N SER A 143 -7.85 3.45 15.07
CA SER A 143 -8.03 2.10 14.50
C SER A 143 -7.03 1.16 15.16
N VAL A 144 -7.51 0.01 15.61
CA VAL A 144 -6.74 -1.07 16.27
C VAL A 144 -7.15 -2.42 15.68
N ASP A 145 -6.38 -3.48 15.89
CA ASP A 145 -6.67 -4.82 15.35
C ASP A 145 -8.06 -5.34 15.77
N GLU A 146 -8.34 -5.32 17.07
CA GLU A 146 -9.59 -5.84 17.65
C GLU A 146 -10.31 -4.70 18.40
N PRO A 147 -11.11 -3.86 17.70
CA PRO A 147 -11.66 -2.63 18.28
C PRO A 147 -12.69 -2.89 19.39
N LEU A 148 -13.33 -4.06 19.40
CA LEU A 148 -14.31 -4.42 20.41
C LEU A 148 -13.67 -4.72 21.78
N GLU A 149 -12.40 -5.13 21.80
CA GLU A 149 -11.66 -5.43 23.04
C GLU A 149 -11.31 -4.17 23.84
N ILE A 150 -11.33 -3.00 23.21
CA ILE A 150 -11.00 -1.72 23.86
C ILE A 150 -12.23 -0.90 24.25
N LEU A 151 -13.42 -1.50 24.22
CA LEU A 151 -14.70 -0.86 24.60
C LEU A 151 -14.94 -0.76 26.12
N ASP A 152 -13.87 -0.58 26.90
CA ASP A 152 -13.99 -0.31 28.33
C ASP A 152 -14.31 1.17 28.60
N LYS A 153 -15.22 1.42 29.54
CA LYS A 153 -15.70 2.78 29.85
C LYS A 153 -14.57 3.69 30.35
N ASN A 154 -13.71 3.20 31.24
CA ASN A 154 -12.65 4.01 31.83
C ASN A 154 -11.56 4.28 30.80
N LEU A 155 -11.19 3.27 30.01
CA LEU A 155 -10.25 3.41 28.90
C LEU A 155 -10.76 4.43 27.87
N ILE A 156 -12.02 4.34 27.43
CA ILE A 156 -12.60 5.28 26.47
C ILE A 156 -12.53 6.72 26.99
N ILE A 157 -12.85 6.96 28.27
CA ILE A 157 -12.76 8.28 28.89
C ILE A 157 -11.31 8.78 28.89
N GLU A 158 -10.36 7.93 29.27
CA GLU A 158 -8.94 8.26 29.31
C GLU A 158 -8.39 8.59 27.90
N LEU A 159 -8.72 7.78 26.90
CA LEU A 159 -8.36 8.02 25.49
C LEU A 159 -8.95 9.34 25.00
N ARG A 160 -10.24 9.59 25.25
CA ARG A 160 -10.90 10.84 24.87
C ARG A 160 -10.19 12.05 25.48
N ASP A 161 -10.01 12.07 26.79
CA ASP A 161 -9.51 13.23 27.51
C ASP A 161 -8.05 13.54 27.13
N ASN A 162 -7.22 12.52 26.96
CA ASN A 162 -5.84 12.69 26.52
C ASN A 162 -5.76 13.25 25.09
N LEU A 163 -6.47 12.63 24.13
CA LEU A 163 -6.45 13.07 22.74
C LEU A 163 -7.08 14.47 22.60
N GLN A 164 -8.15 14.79 23.31
CA GLN A 164 -8.68 16.16 23.33
C GLN A 164 -7.67 17.16 23.91
N GLY A 165 -6.91 16.79 24.94
CA GLY A 165 -5.80 17.57 25.46
C GLY A 165 -4.66 17.81 24.46
N LEU A 166 -4.48 16.93 23.48
CA LEU A 166 -3.51 17.10 22.38
C LEU A 166 -4.00 18.06 21.27
N GLY A 167 -5.29 18.39 21.25
CA GLY A 167 -5.88 19.34 20.29
C GLY A 167 -6.94 18.75 19.36
N PHE A 168 -7.33 17.48 19.52
CA PHE A 168 -8.44 16.91 18.76
C PHE A 168 -9.80 17.39 19.31
N SER A 169 -10.68 17.85 18.42
CA SER A 169 -12.05 18.28 18.75
C SER A 169 -12.99 17.12 19.09
N LYS A 170 -12.82 15.97 18.42
CA LYS A 170 -13.59 14.74 18.62
C LYS A 170 -12.68 13.53 18.43
N VAL A 171 -12.99 12.44 19.13
CA VAL A 171 -12.31 11.15 19.03
C VAL A 171 -13.33 10.11 18.61
N PHE A 172 -13.02 9.37 17.56
CA PHE A 172 -13.78 8.25 17.03
C PHE A 172 -12.99 6.96 17.20
N LEU A 173 -13.70 5.85 17.34
CA LEU A 173 -13.16 4.50 17.23
C LEU A 173 -13.68 3.88 15.93
N ASP A 174 -12.76 3.38 15.12
CA ASP A 174 -13.08 2.60 13.93
C ASP A 174 -13.42 1.17 14.32
N ILE A 175 -14.73 0.86 14.32
CA ILE A 175 -15.24 -0.46 14.67
C ILE A 175 -15.00 -1.50 13.57
N THR A 176 -14.55 -1.09 12.38
CA THR A 176 -14.13 -2.04 11.33
C THR A 176 -12.74 -2.62 11.60
N GLY A 177 -11.99 -2.02 12.54
CA GLY A 177 -10.67 -2.44 12.95
C GLY A 177 -9.57 -1.91 12.03
N TYR A 178 -8.35 -2.38 12.26
CA TYR A 178 -7.25 -2.15 11.33
C TYR A 178 -7.51 -2.99 10.07
N GLU A 179 -7.68 -2.31 8.94
CA GLU A 179 -7.99 -2.93 7.66
C GLU A 179 -6.98 -4.03 7.32
N LYS A 180 -7.40 -5.28 7.49
CA LYS A 180 -6.74 -6.45 6.91
C LYS A 180 -7.22 -6.51 5.48
N THR A 181 -6.38 -6.06 4.54
CA THR A 181 -6.64 -6.25 3.11
C THR A 181 -6.53 -7.75 2.80
N GLU A 182 -7.60 -8.49 3.08
CA GLU A 182 -7.75 -9.85 2.57
C GLU A 182 -8.29 -9.78 1.15
N LEU A 183 -7.56 -10.44 0.24
CA LEU A 183 -7.86 -10.38 -1.17
C LEU A 183 -9.00 -11.36 -1.51
N ALA A 184 -10.25 -10.91 -1.37
CA ALA A 184 -11.41 -11.70 -1.76
C ALA A 184 -11.84 -11.40 -3.20
N TYR A 185 -11.88 -12.44 -4.04
CA TYR A 185 -12.42 -12.28 -5.39
C TYR A 185 -13.94 -12.11 -5.33
N SER A 186 -14.48 -11.41 -6.31
CA SER A 186 -15.91 -11.18 -6.45
C SER A 186 -16.46 -11.95 -7.63
N VAL A 187 -17.78 -12.17 -7.65
CA VAL A 187 -18.48 -12.82 -8.77
C VAL A 187 -19.29 -11.77 -9.51
N ASP A 188 -19.13 -11.67 -10.84
CA ASP A 188 -19.90 -10.74 -11.65
C ASP A 188 -21.25 -11.32 -12.12
N ALA A 189 -22.05 -10.51 -12.82
CA ALA A 189 -23.38 -10.91 -13.28
C ALA A 189 -23.40 -12.13 -14.22
N ASN A 190 -22.25 -12.48 -14.83
CA ASN A 190 -22.10 -13.63 -15.70
C ASN A 190 -21.53 -14.86 -14.97
N GLY A 191 -21.31 -14.76 -13.65
CA GLY A 191 -20.72 -15.82 -12.85
C GLY A 191 -19.20 -15.85 -12.87
N ASN A 192 -18.52 -14.89 -13.51
CA ASN A 192 -17.06 -14.88 -13.59
C ASN A 192 -16.44 -14.38 -12.29
N TYR A 193 -15.30 -14.97 -11.93
CA TYR A 193 -14.50 -14.50 -10.81
C TYR A 193 -13.68 -13.29 -11.26
N TYR A 194 -13.58 -12.27 -10.40
CA TYR A 194 -12.79 -11.10 -10.70
C TYR A 194 -12.17 -10.44 -9.47
N TYR A 195 -11.01 -9.82 -9.70
CA TYR A 195 -10.44 -8.81 -8.82
C TYR A 195 -10.64 -7.43 -9.44
N GLN A 196 -10.95 -6.47 -8.58
CA GLN A 196 -11.04 -5.05 -8.94
C GLN A 196 -9.84 -4.32 -8.34
N LEU A 197 -8.88 -3.95 -9.18
CA LEU A 197 -7.77 -3.11 -8.76
C LEU A 197 -8.26 -1.68 -8.49
N PRO A 198 -7.69 -0.95 -7.51
CA PRO A 198 -8.11 0.40 -7.14
C PRO A 198 -7.55 1.49 -8.06
N TYR A 199 -7.11 1.12 -9.27
CA TYR A 199 -6.49 1.99 -10.26
C TYR A 199 -6.75 1.46 -11.67
N THR A 200 -6.56 2.32 -12.67
CA THR A 200 -6.71 1.96 -14.08
C THR A 200 -5.42 1.36 -14.65
N ILE A 201 -5.59 0.49 -15.65
CA ILE A 201 -4.51 -0.28 -16.28
C ILE A 201 -4.12 0.34 -17.62
N ASP A 202 -2.83 0.54 -17.85
CA ASP A 202 -2.26 0.82 -19.18
C ASP A 202 -2.16 -0.50 -19.95
N LEU A 203 -3.20 -0.80 -20.74
CA LEU A 203 -3.28 -2.05 -21.50
C LEU A 203 -2.12 -2.21 -22.49
N LYS A 204 -1.55 -1.12 -23.03
CA LYS A 204 -0.44 -1.20 -23.98
C LYS A 204 0.86 -1.57 -23.29
N LYS A 205 1.19 -0.93 -22.16
CA LYS A 205 2.38 -1.31 -21.39
C LYS A 205 2.24 -2.70 -20.76
N THR A 206 1.04 -3.04 -20.31
CA THR A 206 0.73 -4.37 -19.74
C THR A 206 0.94 -5.47 -20.78
N GLU A 207 0.42 -5.30 -22.00
CA GLU A 207 0.66 -6.21 -23.13
C GLU A 207 2.16 -6.39 -23.42
N GLN A 208 2.93 -5.30 -23.48
CA GLN A 208 4.38 -5.37 -23.69
C GLN A 208 5.10 -6.15 -22.58
N ASN A 209 4.66 -5.99 -21.33
CA ASN A 209 5.23 -6.70 -20.20
C ASN A 209 4.88 -8.18 -20.19
N LEU A 210 3.64 -8.54 -20.53
CA LEU A 210 3.23 -9.94 -20.68
C LEU A 210 4.05 -10.64 -21.77
N ILE A 211 4.30 -9.98 -22.91
CA ILE A 211 5.13 -10.53 -23.99
C ILE A 211 6.59 -10.72 -23.55
N LYS A 212 7.13 -9.78 -22.76
CA LYS A 212 8.53 -9.81 -22.31
C LYS A 212 8.79 -10.83 -21.21
N LYS A 213 7.82 -11.12 -20.35
CA LYS A 213 7.98 -12.07 -19.26
C LYS A 213 7.99 -13.49 -19.82
N ASP A 214 9.20 -13.99 -20.06
CA ASP A 214 9.45 -15.34 -20.58
C ASP A 214 8.70 -16.37 -19.72
N ASN A 215 8.05 -17.35 -20.38
CA ASN A 215 7.06 -18.33 -19.86
C ASN A 215 5.56 -18.01 -20.03
N LEU A 216 5.17 -16.82 -20.46
CA LEU A 216 3.76 -16.51 -20.77
C LEU A 216 3.46 -16.73 -22.26
N LYS A 217 3.48 -18.00 -22.70
CA LYS A 217 3.15 -18.42 -24.10
C LYS A 217 1.66 -18.26 -24.44
N GLY A 218 0.90 -17.59 -23.58
CA GLY A 218 -0.54 -17.44 -23.75
C GLY A 218 -0.90 -16.63 -24.98
N ILE A 219 -2.09 -16.91 -25.51
CA ILE A 219 -2.59 -16.18 -26.68
C ILE A 219 -2.99 -14.79 -26.21
N ILE A 220 -2.30 -13.77 -26.72
CA ILE A 220 -2.63 -12.37 -26.47
C ILE A 220 -3.50 -11.85 -27.62
N LYS A 221 -4.69 -11.38 -27.28
CA LYS A 221 -5.56 -10.64 -28.20
C LYS A 221 -5.93 -9.31 -27.56
N LYS A 222 -5.84 -8.25 -28.34
CA LYS A 222 -6.21 -6.91 -27.91
C LYS A 222 -7.33 -6.35 -28.78
N ASP A 223 -8.42 -5.97 -28.13
CA ASP A 223 -9.46 -5.11 -28.68
C ASP A 223 -9.69 -3.93 -27.74
N GLU A 224 -10.89 -3.78 -27.17
CA GLU A 224 -11.18 -2.89 -26.04
C GLU A 224 -10.57 -3.43 -24.73
N ASN A 225 -10.33 -4.74 -24.65
CA ASN A 225 -9.71 -5.42 -23.51
C ASN A 225 -8.45 -6.17 -23.95
N LEU A 226 -7.65 -6.58 -22.96
CA LEU A 226 -6.51 -7.46 -23.16
C LEU A 226 -6.87 -8.86 -22.68
N TYR A 227 -6.85 -9.82 -23.61
CA TYR A 227 -7.09 -11.23 -23.36
C TYR A 227 -5.75 -11.94 -23.29
N TYR A 228 -5.51 -12.69 -22.21
CA TYR A 228 -4.34 -13.53 -22.02
C TYR A 228 -4.83 -14.89 -21.51
N ASP A 229 -4.77 -15.92 -22.37
CA ASP A 229 -5.39 -17.23 -22.12
C ASP A 229 -6.89 -17.11 -21.78
N ASP A 230 -7.30 -17.50 -20.57
CA ASP A 230 -8.66 -17.37 -20.04
C ASP A 230 -8.88 -16.09 -19.21
N ILE A 231 -7.84 -15.25 -19.09
CA ILE A 231 -7.85 -14.02 -18.30
C ILE A 231 -8.22 -12.82 -19.19
N ILE A 232 -9.16 -12.02 -18.70
CA ILE A 232 -9.59 -10.77 -19.30
C ILE A 232 -9.12 -9.62 -18.40
N ILE A 233 -8.30 -8.73 -18.96
CA ILE A 233 -7.75 -7.55 -18.29
C ILE A 233 -8.40 -6.31 -18.92
N ARG A 234 -9.05 -5.50 -18.08
CA ARG A 234 -9.76 -4.30 -18.50
C ARG A 234 -9.06 -3.04 -18.02
N GLU A 235 -9.21 -1.97 -18.79
CA GLU A 235 -8.62 -0.66 -18.45
C GLU A 235 -9.11 -0.11 -17.10
N ASP A 236 -10.36 -0.42 -16.73
CA ASP A 236 -10.98 0.02 -15.46
C ASP A 236 -10.44 -0.71 -14.22
N GLY A 237 -9.42 -1.56 -14.36
CA GLY A 237 -8.80 -2.29 -13.25
C GLY A 237 -9.44 -3.65 -12.96
N LYS A 238 -10.50 -4.03 -13.68
CA LYS A 238 -11.11 -5.35 -13.54
C LYS A 238 -10.29 -6.42 -14.25
N ILE A 239 -9.88 -7.44 -13.50
CA ILE A 239 -9.23 -8.65 -14.02
C ILE A 239 -10.12 -9.84 -13.69
N SER A 240 -10.58 -10.55 -14.71
CA SER A 240 -11.58 -11.61 -14.56
C SER A 240 -11.27 -12.85 -15.39
N MET A 241 -11.76 -14.00 -14.96
CA MET A 241 -11.76 -15.26 -15.72
C MET A 241 -12.98 -16.10 -15.33
N ASN A 242 -13.25 -17.16 -16.09
CA ASN A 242 -14.29 -18.12 -15.73
C ASN A 242 -14.00 -18.74 -14.34
N PRO A 243 -15.01 -19.21 -13.59
CA PRO A 243 -14.80 -19.93 -12.34
C PRO A 243 -13.77 -21.05 -12.49
N THR A 244 -12.75 -21.02 -11.64
CA THR A 244 -11.66 -21.99 -11.63
C THR A 244 -11.04 -22.06 -10.24
N GLU A 245 -10.50 -23.22 -9.87
CA GLU A 245 -9.86 -23.44 -8.57
C GLU A 245 -8.50 -22.72 -8.47
N ASP A 246 -7.87 -22.41 -9.61
CA ASP A 246 -6.55 -21.77 -9.72
C ASP A 246 -6.61 -20.25 -9.97
N PHE A 247 -7.74 -19.61 -9.64
CA PHE A 247 -7.98 -18.19 -9.94
C PHE A 247 -6.88 -17.27 -9.40
N ASP A 248 -6.55 -17.44 -8.12
CA ASP A 248 -5.54 -16.63 -7.43
C ASP A 248 -4.15 -16.86 -8.03
N GLU A 249 -3.78 -18.12 -8.30
CA GLU A 249 -2.49 -18.46 -8.89
C GLU A 249 -2.31 -17.80 -10.26
N LYS A 250 -3.31 -17.92 -11.14
CA LYS A 250 -3.33 -17.29 -12.45
C LYS A 250 -3.25 -15.77 -12.35
N PHE A 251 -4.01 -15.19 -11.42
CA PHE A 251 -4.02 -13.75 -11.19
C PHE A 251 -2.65 -13.24 -10.71
N TYR A 252 -2.06 -13.84 -9.69
CA TYR A 252 -0.75 -13.44 -9.17
C TYR A 252 0.36 -13.61 -10.21
N LYS A 253 0.28 -14.65 -11.05
CA LYS A 253 1.25 -14.90 -12.13
C LYS A 253 1.35 -13.73 -13.11
N ILE A 254 0.23 -13.05 -13.40
CA ILE A 254 0.18 -11.90 -14.31
C ILE A 254 0.29 -10.54 -13.61
N LEU A 255 0.09 -10.47 -12.29
CA LEU A 255 -0.04 -9.21 -11.56
C LEU A 255 1.19 -8.30 -11.68
N CYS A 256 2.39 -8.87 -11.64
CA CYS A 256 3.65 -8.13 -11.88
C CYS A 256 3.78 -7.56 -13.31
N CYS A 257 3.02 -8.08 -14.28
CA CYS A 257 2.98 -7.55 -15.64
C CYS A 257 1.98 -6.40 -15.79
N ILE A 258 1.05 -6.23 -14.84
CA ILE A 258 0.05 -5.17 -14.86
C ILE A 258 0.73 -3.81 -14.64
N LYS A 259 0.58 -2.91 -15.60
CA LYS A 259 1.10 -1.55 -15.52
C LYS A 259 -0.05 -0.58 -15.33
N ARG A 260 0.04 0.29 -14.32
CA ARG A 260 -0.97 1.30 -14.01
C ARG A 260 -0.88 2.46 -15.01
N LYS A 261 -2.00 3.12 -15.32
CA LYS A 261 -1.93 4.44 -15.97
C LYS A 261 -1.32 5.44 -15.00
N ASN A 262 -0.53 6.39 -15.52
CA ASN A 262 0.07 7.45 -14.70
C ASN A 262 -1.02 8.30 -14.04
N ILE A 263 -0.68 8.83 -12.85
CA ILE A 263 -1.56 9.64 -11.99
C ILE A 263 -1.68 11.06 -12.52
#